data_AF-A0A9J6G5I7-F1
#
_entry.id   AF-A0A9J6G5I7-F1
#
_cell.length_a   1.000
_cell.length_b   1.000
_cell.length_c   1.000
_cell.angle_alpha   90.00
_cell.angle_beta   90.00
_cell.angle_gamma   90.00
#
_symmetry.space_group_name_H-M   'P 1'
#
loop_
_entity.id
_entity.type
_entity.pdbx_description
1 polymer ?
#
loop_
_entity_poly.entity_id
_entity_poly.type
_entity_poly.pdbx_seq_one_letter_code
_entity_poly.pdbx_strand_id
1 'polypeptide(L)'
;MKSEFVHIRPYLKCTIQTDFALSSGFITERDEIRVLELFIRWSKRIDTTFQKTAQCRGSSGPMVLRISNKQGGLSCNYALRLTNEFVTTQILNSAPYLHFCKCDVNALEVTLNKVYKRALDLPISTSNQRLVDFGMTNTFEELREAPLNNKYHRLSKMTEGRRLLARLHISYVAQAEDRPGIPEDWRPSFKMHSLPNNMDEDNHEGRRDAPAKAVESQYGSRPGMFSSTNTNRYRDITFRAPAIAPAEEVAAADPRSRVVITDSQGACQNLKKDRIAFRAARILKKDYRD
;
A
#
# COMPACT_ATOMS: atom_id res chain seq x y z
N MET A 1 -9.32 25.76 -4.99
CA MET A 1 -8.26 26.52 -5.69
C MET A 1 -7.37 25.53 -6.43
N LYS A 2 -7.21 25.66 -7.75
CA LYS A 2 -6.22 24.89 -8.51
C LYS A 2 -4.92 25.70 -8.52
N SER A 3 -3.84 25.14 -7.98
CA SER A 3 -2.51 25.72 -8.08
C SER A 3 -1.83 25.16 -9.33
N GLU A 4 -1.39 26.04 -10.22
CA GLU A 4 -0.65 25.67 -11.44
C GLU A 4 0.83 25.97 -11.24
N PHE A 5 1.69 25.11 -11.80
CA PHE A 5 3.14 25.22 -11.70
C PHE A 5 3.76 25.09 -13.08
N VAL A 6 4.72 25.95 -13.37
CA VAL A 6 5.47 25.96 -14.63
C VAL A 6 6.89 25.51 -14.34
N HIS A 7 7.30 24.40 -14.96
CA HIS A 7 8.68 23.91 -14.91
C HIS A 7 9.39 24.20 -16.22
N ILE A 8 10.40 25.06 -16.19
CA ILE A 8 11.25 25.32 -17.33
C ILE A 8 12.44 24.37 -17.24
N ARG A 9 12.63 23.54 -18.26
CA ARG A 9 13.89 22.76 -18.36
C ARG A 9 14.96 23.69 -18.92
N PRO A 10 16.00 24.04 -18.15
CA PRO A 10 17.07 24.88 -18.67
C PRO A 10 17.78 24.12 -19.79
N TYR A 11 17.83 24.72 -20.97
CA TYR A 11 18.74 24.27 -22.02
C TYR A 11 20.11 24.86 -21.71
N LEU A 12 21.15 24.02 -21.65
CA LEU A 12 22.50 24.38 -21.15
C LEU A 12 23.15 25.60 -21.82
N LYS A 13 22.66 26.04 -22.99
CA LYS A 13 23.17 27.19 -23.75
C LYS A 13 22.24 28.41 -23.76
N CYS A 14 21.10 28.34 -23.07
CA CYS A 14 20.10 29.40 -23.09
C CYS A 14 20.20 30.23 -21.81
N THR A 15 20.73 31.45 -21.92
CA THR A 15 20.87 32.43 -20.83
C THR A 15 19.69 33.40 -20.77
N ILE A 16 18.58 33.10 -21.46
CA ILE A 16 17.43 33.99 -21.55
C ILE A 16 16.67 33.95 -20.23
N GLN A 17 16.68 35.08 -19.51
CA GLN A 17 15.83 35.29 -18.34
C GLN A 17 14.39 35.45 -18.83
N THR A 18 13.50 34.57 -18.35
CA THR A 18 12.12 34.48 -18.85
C THR A 18 11.17 34.83 -17.72
N ASP A 19 10.48 35.97 -17.82
CA ASP A 19 9.48 36.39 -16.85
C ASP A 19 8.08 35.94 -17.28
N PHE A 20 7.32 35.34 -16.37
CA PHE A 20 5.97 34.86 -16.65
C PHE A 20 4.95 35.74 -15.92
N ALA A 21 3.94 36.19 -16.65
CA ALA A 21 2.81 36.92 -16.11
C ALA A 21 1.50 36.20 -16.46
N LEU A 22 0.61 36.09 -15.47
CA LEU A 22 -0.79 35.80 -15.69
C LEU A 22 -1.56 37.12 -15.80
N SER A 23 -2.80 37.06 -16.27
CA SER A 23 -3.70 38.23 -16.27
C SER A 23 -3.91 38.83 -14.87
N SER A 24 -3.63 38.05 -13.81
CA SER A 24 -3.69 38.46 -12.40
C SER A 24 -2.37 38.98 -11.82
N GLY A 25 -1.27 38.99 -12.58
CA GLY A 25 0.04 39.50 -12.14
C GLY A 25 1.22 38.59 -12.46
N PHE A 26 2.43 39.04 -12.09
CA PHE A 26 3.68 38.32 -12.30
C PHE A 26 3.80 37.08 -11.41
N ILE A 27 4.26 35.98 -11.98
CA ILE A 27 4.58 34.76 -11.24
C ILE A 27 5.96 34.95 -10.61
N THR A 28 6.03 35.03 -9.28
CA THR A 28 7.32 35.11 -8.59
C THR A 28 8.06 33.78 -8.69
N GLU A 29 9.32 33.81 -9.10
CA GLU A 29 10.22 32.67 -8.92
C GLU A 29 10.36 32.37 -7.41
N ARG A 30 10.31 31.07 -7.06
CA ARG A 30 10.45 30.60 -5.67
C ARG A 30 11.52 29.54 -5.63
N ASP A 31 12.44 29.69 -4.68
CA ASP A 31 13.51 28.71 -4.42
C ASP A 31 12.99 27.33 -4.02
N GLU A 32 11.77 27.28 -3.48
CA GLU A 32 11.15 26.07 -2.95
C GLU A 32 9.65 26.05 -3.22
N ILE A 33 9.17 24.89 -3.65
CA ILE A 33 7.74 24.62 -3.86
C ILE A 33 7.30 23.46 -2.97
N ARG A 34 6.04 23.48 -2.56
CA ARG A 34 5.42 22.36 -1.84
C ARG A 34 4.41 21.68 -2.75
N VAL A 35 4.66 20.41 -3.07
CA VAL A 35 3.73 19.55 -3.81
C VAL A 35 3.22 18.50 -2.83
N LEU A 36 1.95 18.62 -2.42
CA LEU A 36 1.36 17.80 -1.34
C LEU A 36 2.16 17.95 -0.03
N GLU A 37 2.95 16.92 0.31
CA GLU A 37 3.78 16.84 1.51
C GLU A 37 5.28 16.92 1.19
N LEU A 38 5.62 17.05 -0.10
CA LEU A 38 6.98 17.10 -0.58
C LEU A 38 7.40 18.55 -0.83
N PHE A 39 8.47 18.97 -0.15
CA PHE A 39 9.16 20.21 -0.46
C PHE A 39 10.23 19.95 -1.51
N ILE A 40 10.18 20.67 -2.62
CA ILE A 40 11.13 20.55 -3.73
C ILE A 40 11.87 21.89 -3.83
N ARG A 41 13.19 21.84 -3.68
CA ARG A 41 14.06 23.01 -3.78
C ARG A 41 14.71 23.08 -5.16
N TRP A 42 14.98 24.29 -5.64
CA TRP A 42 15.72 24.54 -6.88
C TRP A 42 17.05 23.78 -6.95
N SER A 43 17.81 23.78 -5.86
CA SER A 43 19.13 23.13 -5.79
C SER A 43 19.09 21.60 -5.78
N LYS A 44 17.89 20.99 -5.84
CA LYS A 44 17.65 19.53 -5.73
C LYS A 44 18.21 18.88 -4.45
N ARG A 45 18.73 19.67 -3.51
CA ARG A 45 19.20 19.20 -2.20
C ARG A 45 18.01 18.88 -1.31
N ILE A 46 18.15 17.82 -0.51
CA ILE A 46 17.06 17.23 0.28
C ILE A 46 17.07 17.74 1.73
N ASP A 47 18.14 18.45 2.12
CA ASP A 47 18.47 18.89 3.48
C ASP A 47 17.28 19.60 4.15
N THR A 48 16.67 20.56 3.46
CA THR A 48 15.54 21.35 3.97
C THR A 48 14.22 20.60 3.90
N THR A 49 14.03 19.74 2.89
CA THR A 49 12.82 18.94 2.73
C THR A 49 12.67 17.96 3.88
N PHE A 50 13.76 17.30 4.27
CA PHE A 50 13.73 16.38 5.38
C PHE A 50 13.55 17.11 6.71
N GLN A 51 14.27 18.20 6.94
CA GLN A 51 14.09 19.02 8.15
C GLN A 51 12.66 19.51 8.31
N LYS A 52 12.04 20.05 7.24
CA LYS A 52 10.66 20.54 7.28
C LYS A 52 9.64 19.42 7.40
N THR A 53 9.86 18.27 6.77
CA THR A 53 8.97 17.11 6.92
C THR A 53 9.06 16.53 8.33
N ALA A 54 10.28 16.43 8.87
CA ALA A 54 10.55 16.00 10.25
C ALA A 54 10.02 17.00 11.28
N GLN A 55 10.04 18.31 10.98
CA GLN A 55 9.60 19.36 11.90
C GLN A 55 8.09 19.59 11.86
N CYS A 56 7.44 19.61 10.69
CA CYS A 56 5.98 19.65 10.57
C CYS A 56 5.29 18.44 11.21
N ARG A 57 6.00 17.30 11.32
CA ARG A 57 5.51 16.07 11.96
C ARG A 57 6.27 15.71 13.24
N GLY A 58 7.10 16.62 13.75
CA GLY A 58 7.79 16.47 15.03
C GLY A 58 6.82 16.52 16.22
N SER A 59 5.56 16.93 16.00
CA SER A 59 4.48 16.91 16.98
C SER A 59 4.00 15.49 17.33
N SER A 60 4.17 14.51 16.44
CA SER A 60 3.65 13.14 16.65
C SER A 60 4.68 12.17 17.24
N GLY A 61 5.98 12.51 17.25
CA GLY A 61 6.99 11.77 18.02
C GLY A 61 6.64 11.73 19.52
N PRO A 62 6.35 12.89 20.16
CA PRO A 62 5.78 12.95 21.50
C PRO A 62 4.45 12.20 21.66
N MET A 63 3.63 12.11 20.61
CA MET A 63 2.38 11.35 20.64
C MET A 63 2.66 9.86 20.77
N VAL A 64 3.50 9.27 19.91
CA VAL A 64 3.94 7.86 20.01
C VAL A 64 4.59 7.58 21.37
N LEU A 65 5.38 8.54 21.90
CA LEU A 65 5.98 8.45 23.23
C LEU A 65 4.94 8.44 24.37
N ARG A 66 3.85 9.19 24.26
CA ARG A 66 2.78 9.21 25.26
C ARG A 66 2.04 7.87 25.35
N ILE A 67 1.86 7.19 24.21
CA ILE A 67 1.13 5.91 24.14
C ILE A 67 1.99 4.71 24.55
N SER A 68 3.33 4.86 24.56
CA SER A 68 4.30 3.80 24.85
C SER A 68 4.79 3.79 26.31
N ASN A 69 4.22 4.60 27.20
CA ASN A 69 4.81 4.86 28.52
C ASN A 69 4.75 3.66 29.50
N LYS A 70 5.74 3.58 30.39
CA LYS A 70 6.11 2.44 31.28
C LYS A 70 5.07 1.95 32.29
N GLN A 71 3.97 2.65 32.52
CA GLN A 71 3.04 2.38 33.62
C GLN A 71 1.73 1.71 33.17
N GLY A 72 1.76 0.90 32.11
CA GLY A 72 0.60 0.14 31.61
C GLY A 72 0.21 0.38 30.14
N GLY A 73 1.13 0.92 29.32
CA GLY A 73 0.91 1.20 27.90
C GLY A 73 1.04 0.00 26.94
N LEU A 74 0.79 0.27 25.65
CA LEU A 74 0.74 -0.68 24.52
C LEU A 74 1.87 -1.71 24.53
N SER A 75 1.56 -2.96 24.11
CA SER A 75 2.58 -4.00 23.99
C SER A 75 3.70 -3.61 23.01
N CYS A 76 4.90 -4.14 23.22
CA CYS A 76 6.06 -3.93 22.35
C CYS A 76 5.72 -4.12 20.85
N ASN A 77 4.90 -5.12 20.52
CA ASN A 77 4.46 -5.37 19.14
C ASN A 77 3.59 -4.22 18.60
N TYR A 78 2.62 -3.74 19.38
CA TYR A 78 1.80 -2.60 18.97
C TYR A 78 2.61 -1.31 18.87
N ALA A 79 3.58 -1.08 19.77
CA ALA A 79 4.48 0.07 19.72
C ALA A 79 5.34 0.04 18.44
N LEU A 80 5.89 -1.12 18.08
CA LEU A 80 6.60 -1.32 16.81
C LEU A 80 5.70 -1.11 15.62
N ARG A 81 4.47 -1.64 15.64
CA ARG A 81 3.52 -1.48 14.55
C ARG A 81 3.16 -0.01 14.32
N LEU A 82 2.81 0.71 15.37
CA LEU A 82 2.50 2.15 15.30
C LEU A 82 3.69 2.96 14.81
N THR A 83 4.89 2.62 15.32
CA THR A 83 6.13 3.27 14.88
C THR A 83 6.40 2.98 13.41
N ASN A 84 6.20 1.74 12.96
CA ASN A 84 6.35 1.36 11.57
C ASN A 84 5.32 2.09 10.70
N GLU A 85 4.04 2.12 11.07
CA GLU A 85 2.99 2.85 10.36
C GLU A 85 3.29 4.36 10.29
N PHE A 86 3.82 4.93 11.36
CA PHE A 86 4.23 6.32 11.42
C PHE A 86 5.43 6.63 10.52
N VAL A 87 6.52 5.87 10.68
CA VAL A 87 7.74 5.96 9.86
C VAL A 87 7.39 5.76 8.39
N THR A 88 6.56 4.77 8.10
CA THR A 88 6.01 4.49 6.78
C THR A 88 5.30 5.75 6.26
N THR A 89 4.34 6.31 6.99
CA THR A 89 3.63 7.52 6.53
C THR A 89 4.57 8.71 6.29
N GLN A 90 5.62 8.88 7.12
CA GLN A 90 6.58 9.97 6.97
C GLN A 90 7.53 9.77 5.78
N ILE A 91 8.07 8.58 5.64
CA ILE A 91 9.09 8.26 4.64
C ILE A 91 8.40 8.01 3.29
N LEU A 92 7.36 7.18 3.24
CA LEU A 92 6.75 6.73 1.98
C LEU A 92 6.14 7.83 1.13
N ASN A 93 5.58 8.86 1.75
CA ASN A 93 4.89 9.90 1.00
C ASN A 93 5.86 10.80 0.24
N SER A 94 7.07 11.01 0.79
CA SER A 94 7.99 12.03 0.30
C SER A 94 9.31 11.46 -0.20
N ALA A 95 9.89 10.51 0.54
CA ALA A 95 11.25 10.06 0.33
C ALA A 95 11.45 9.24 -0.97
N PRO A 96 10.57 8.30 -1.37
CA PRO A 96 10.86 7.42 -2.51
C PRO A 96 11.10 8.12 -3.85
N TYR A 97 10.66 9.37 -3.98
CA TYR A 97 10.78 10.15 -5.21
C TYR A 97 12.01 11.07 -5.22
N LEU A 98 12.78 11.10 -4.13
CA LEU A 98 13.96 11.94 -3.98
C LEU A 98 15.25 11.16 -4.27
N HIS A 99 16.23 11.86 -4.84
CA HIS A 99 17.56 11.30 -5.11
C HIS A 99 18.48 11.51 -3.90
N PHE A 100 18.60 10.50 -3.04
CA PHE A 100 19.47 10.57 -1.87
C PHE A 100 20.93 10.31 -2.22
N CYS A 101 21.83 11.07 -1.58
CA CYS A 101 23.23 10.67 -1.49
C CYS A 101 23.41 9.60 -0.39
N LYS A 102 24.50 8.84 -0.44
CA LYS A 102 24.81 7.82 0.59
C LYS A 102 24.83 8.40 2.01
N CYS A 103 25.34 9.64 2.16
CA CYS A 103 25.36 10.34 3.44
C CYS A 103 23.95 10.60 3.98
N ASP A 104 23.00 10.96 3.11
CA ASP A 104 21.61 11.23 3.49
C ASP A 104 20.92 9.93 3.91
N VAL A 105 21.14 8.84 3.17
CA VAL A 105 20.61 7.51 3.53
C VAL A 105 21.12 7.09 4.90
N ASN A 106 22.42 7.23 5.17
CA ASN A 106 22.98 6.89 6.48
C ASN A 106 22.37 7.77 7.61
N ALA A 107 22.15 9.05 7.37
CA ALA A 107 21.52 9.95 8.34
C ALA A 107 20.07 9.54 8.63
N LEU A 108 19.34 9.08 7.60
CA LEU A 108 17.98 8.55 7.73
C LEU A 108 17.96 7.25 8.52
N GLU A 109 18.86 6.31 8.24
CA GLU A 109 18.99 5.06 8.99
C GLU A 109 19.32 5.30 10.46
N VAL A 110 20.21 6.25 10.76
CA VAL A 110 20.51 6.63 12.16
C VAL A 110 19.27 7.21 12.85
N THR A 111 18.48 8.02 12.14
CA THR A 111 17.24 8.60 12.68
C THR A 111 16.17 7.53 12.91
N LEU A 112 16.00 6.62 11.95
CA LEU A 112 15.12 5.45 12.06
C LEU A 112 15.48 4.59 13.26
N ASN A 113 16.75 4.20 13.37
CA ASN A 113 17.23 3.38 14.49
C ASN A 113 16.99 4.07 15.85
N LYS A 114 17.14 5.40 15.94
CA LYS A 114 16.79 6.15 17.15
C LYS A 114 15.30 6.09 17.47
N VAL A 115 14.44 6.20 16.45
CA VAL A 115 12.99 6.11 16.62
C VAL A 115 12.57 4.72 17.08
N TYR A 116 13.07 3.65 16.44
CA TYR A 116 12.77 2.28 16.84
C TYR A 116 13.28 1.94 18.24
N LYS A 117 14.53 2.32 18.58
CA LYS A 117 15.05 2.14 19.94
C LYS A 117 14.18 2.84 20.98
N ARG A 118 13.75 4.08 20.69
CA ARG A 118 12.87 4.83 21.59
C ARG A 118 11.48 4.20 21.72
N ALA A 119 10.91 3.70 20.63
CA ALA A 119 9.62 3.01 20.66
C ALA A 119 9.66 1.69 21.47
N LEU A 120 10.83 1.05 21.48
CA LEU A 120 11.09 -0.16 22.26
C LEU A 120 11.60 0.12 23.68
N ASP A 121 11.70 1.39 24.08
CA ASP A 121 12.33 1.83 25.34
C ASP A 121 13.76 1.27 25.55
N LEU A 122 14.49 1.07 24.45
CA LEU A 122 15.87 0.62 24.47
C LEU A 122 16.82 1.81 24.62
N PRO A 123 17.94 1.65 25.35
CA PRO A 123 19.00 2.63 25.38
C PRO A 123 19.47 2.98 23.96
N ILE A 124 19.76 4.26 23.71
CA ILE A 124 20.25 4.73 22.39
C ILE A 124 21.57 4.02 22.00
N SER A 125 22.35 3.59 22.99
CA SER A 125 23.59 2.82 22.86
C SER A 125 23.40 1.36 22.41
N THR A 126 22.18 0.85 22.35
CA THR A 126 21.89 -0.53 21.90
C THR A 126 22.45 -0.77 20.49
N SER A 127 23.01 -1.94 20.22
CA SER A 127 23.56 -2.26 18.89
C SER A 127 22.47 -2.24 17.81
N ASN A 128 22.69 -1.48 16.73
CA ASN A 128 21.79 -1.45 15.56
C ASN A 128 21.75 -2.82 14.86
N GLN A 129 22.89 -3.50 14.82
CA GLN A 129 23.03 -4.77 14.11
C GLN A 129 22.16 -5.85 14.73
N ARG A 130 22.11 -5.90 16.07
CA ARG A 130 21.20 -6.80 16.79
C ARG A 130 19.73 -6.51 16.47
N LEU A 131 19.32 -5.24 16.33
CA LEU A 131 17.93 -4.89 15.98
C LEU A 131 17.54 -5.40 14.59
N VAL A 132 18.46 -5.32 13.64
CA VAL A 132 18.29 -5.87 12.29
C VAL A 132 18.27 -7.39 12.33
N ASP A 133 19.17 -8.04 13.07
CA ASP A 133 19.23 -9.50 13.20
C ASP A 133 17.95 -10.09 13.81
N PHE A 134 17.32 -9.36 14.75
CA PHE A 134 16.02 -9.73 15.32
C PHE A 134 14.82 -9.39 14.41
N GLY A 135 15.05 -8.78 13.24
CA GLY A 135 13.99 -8.37 12.32
C GLY A 135 13.07 -7.28 12.89
N MET A 136 13.55 -6.49 13.85
CA MET A 136 12.75 -5.46 14.53
C MET A 136 12.69 -4.14 13.76
N THR A 137 13.64 -3.92 12.86
CA THR A 137 13.78 -2.67 12.10
C THR A 137 13.95 -2.98 10.63
N ASN A 138 13.15 -2.32 9.80
CA ASN A 138 13.38 -2.31 8.35
C ASN A 138 14.43 -1.24 8.02
N THR A 139 15.31 -1.54 7.07
CA THR A 139 16.23 -0.55 6.52
C THR A 139 15.48 0.54 5.76
N PHE A 140 16.11 1.70 5.60
CA PHE A 140 15.52 2.77 4.81
C PHE A 140 15.22 2.34 3.37
N GLU A 141 16.12 1.52 2.79
CA GLU A 141 15.98 1.02 1.44
C GLU A 141 14.78 0.08 1.28
N GLU A 142 14.59 -0.86 2.22
CA GLU A 142 13.41 -1.74 2.22
C GLU A 142 12.11 -0.95 2.35
N LEU A 143 12.09 0.04 3.26
CA LEU A 143 10.94 0.94 3.45
C LEU A 143 10.67 1.77 2.18
N ARG A 144 11.70 2.16 1.45
CA ARG A 144 11.57 2.90 0.18
C ARG A 144 11.05 2.01 -0.95
N GLU A 145 11.62 0.84 -1.10
CA GLU A 145 11.40 -0.04 -2.26
C GLU A 145 9.99 -0.62 -2.28
N ALA A 146 9.53 -1.20 -1.16
CA ALA A 146 8.26 -1.93 -1.16
C ALA A 146 7.06 -1.07 -1.65
N PRO A 147 6.92 0.20 -1.23
CA PRO A 147 5.78 1.01 -1.62
C PRO A 147 5.94 1.63 -3.00
N LEU A 148 7.17 1.92 -3.41
CA LEU A 148 7.49 2.35 -4.76
C LEU A 148 7.17 1.24 -5.78
N ASN A 149 7.55 -0.01 -5.49
CA ASN A 149 7.18 -1.18 -6.28
C ASN A 149 5.66 -1.37 -6.32
N ASN A 150 4.96 -1.25 -5.19
CA ASN A 150 3.50 -1.34 -5.17
C ASN A 150 2.83 -0.26 -6.03
N LYS A 151 3.36 0.97 -6.02
CA LYS A 151 2.85 2.07 -6.83
C LYS A 151 3.11 1.84 -8.31
N TYR A 152 4.31 1.40 -8.69
CA TYR A 152 4.62 1.02 -10.08
C TYR A 152 3.78 -0.15 -10.56
N HIS A 153 3.58 -1.16 -9.72
CA HIS A 153 2.67 -2.26 -9.99
C HIS A 153 1.25 -1.76 -10.27
N ARG A 154 0.70 -0.88 -9.42
CA ARG A 154 -0.63 -0.30 -9.63
C ARG A 154 -0.70 0.53 -10.91
N LEU A 155 0.30 1.37 -11.18
CA LEU A 155 0.36 2.18 -12.40
C LEU A 155 0.45 1.31 -13.65
N SER A 156 1.21 0.21 -13.61
CA SER A 156 1.34 -0.72 -14.74
C SER A 156 0.01 -1.38 -15.14
N LYS A 157 -0.91 -1.54 -14.18
CA LYS A 157 -2.25 -2.10 -14.45
C LYS A 157 -3.17 -1.10 -15.17
N MET A 158 -2.99 0.20 -14.95
CA MET A 158 -3.82 1.26 -15.54
C MET A 158 -3.28 1.72 -16.89
N THR A 159 -4.16 1.99 -17.86
CA THR A 159 -3.75 2.49 -19.19
C THR A 159 -3.01 3.83 -19.11
N GLU A 160 -3.56 4.78 -18.34
CA GLU A 160 -2.89 6.07 -18.11
C GLU A 160 -1.61 5.93 -17.29
N GLY A 161 -1.59 4.99 -16.34
CA GLY A 161 -0.39 4.68 -15.56
C GLY A 161 0.74 4.12 -16.43
N ARG A 162 0.45 3.23 -17.39
CA ARG A 162 1.43 2.75 -18.38
C ARG A 162 1.98 3.88 -19.24
N ARG A 163 1.12 4.79 -19.72
CA ARG A 163 1.54 5.99 -20.47
C ARG A 163 2.47 6.87 -19.63
N LEU A 164 2.14 7.08 -18.35
CA LEU A 164 2.97 7.85 -17.43
C LEU A 164 4.34 7.20 -17.21
N LEU A 165 4.39 5.89 -16.95
CA LEU A 165 5.64 5.16 -16.77
C LEU A 165 6.52 5.22 -18.02
N ALA A 166 5.93 5.06 -19.21
CA ALA A 166 6.63 5.19 -20.48
C ALA A 166 7.20 6.61 -20.68
N ARG A 167 6.44 7.65 -20.34
CA ARG A 167 6.89 9.06 -20.40
C ARG A 167 8.03 9.37 -19.43
N LEU A 168 8.08 8.68 -18.28
CA LEU A 168 9.14 8.83 -17.29
C LEU A 168 10.34 7.89 -17.55
N HIS A 169 10.30 7.09 -18.62
CA HIS A 169 11.30 6.07 -18.94
C HIS A 169 11.53 5.06 -17.79
N ILE A 170 10.50 4.79 -17.00
CA ILE A 170 10.55 3.81 -15.91
C ILE A 170 10.08 2.47 -16.47
N SER A 171 11.00 1.52 -16.59
CA SER A 171 10.70 0.16 -16.99
C SER A 171 10.29 -0.66 -15.77
N TYR A 172 8.99 -0.88 -15.60
CA TYR A 172 8.47 -1.79 -14.59
C TYR A 172 7.91 -3.04 -15.26
N VAL A 173 8.57 -4.18 -15.04
CA VAL A 173 8.06 -5.48 -15.44
C VAL A 173 7.20 -5.99 -14.30
N ALA A 174 5.88 -5.85 -14.44
CA ALA A 174 4.97 -6.57 -13.57
C ALA A 174 5.23 -8.06 -13.80
N GLN A 175 5.62 -8.79 -12.75
CA GLN A 175 5.56 -10.25 -12.80
C GLN A 175 4.10 -10.61 -13.04
N ALA A 176 3.77 -11.00 -14.26
CA ALA A 176 2.47 -11.56 -14.56
C ALA A 176 2.36 -12.85 -13.75
N GLU A 177 1.49 -12.88 -12.76
CA GLU A 177 1.11 -14.14 -12.13
C GLU A 177 0.53 -15.03 -13.24
N ASP A 178 1.21 -16.13 -13.54
CA ASP A 178 0.67 -17.15 -14.43
C ASP A 178 -0.59 -17.73 -13.77
N ARG A 179 -1.73 -17.39 -14.36
CA ARG A 179 -3.06 -17.69 -13.84
C ARG A 179 -3.71 -18.68 -14.79
N PRO A 180 -3.71 -19.98 -14.45
CA PRO A 180 -4.34 -20.98 -15.28
C PRO A 180 -5.85 -20.72 -15.40
N GLY A 181 -6.41 -21.20 -16.52
CA GLY A 181 -7.86 -21.23 -16.71
C GLY A 181 -8.54 -22.18 -15.71
N ILE A 182 -9.76 -21.83 -15.31
CA ILE A 182 -10.60 -22.73 -14.52
C ILE A 182 -10.94 -23.96 -15.40
N PRO A 183 -10.80 -25.20 -14.87
CA PRO A 183 -11.22 -26.42 -15.57
C PRO A 183 -12.69 -26.32 -16.02
N GLU A 184 -13.00 -26.82 -17.22
CA GLU A 184 -14.33 -26.65 -17.84
C GLU A 184 -15.48 -27.16 -16.96
N ASP A 185 -15.28 -28.31 -16.30
CA ASP A 185 -16.27 -28.93 -15.42
C ASP A 185 -16.63 -28.07 -14.20
N TRP A 186 -15.70 -27.23 -13.75
CA TRP A 186 -15.87 -26.37 -12.58
C TRP A 186 -16.43 -24.98 -12.92
N ARG A 187 -16.33 -24.52 -14.17
CA ARG A 187 -16.89 -23.23 -14.60
C ARG A 187 -18.38 -23.05 -14.25
N PRO A 188 -19.29 -24.02 -14.51
CA PRO A 188 -20.70 -23.85 -14.16
C PRO A 188 -20.98 -23.85 -12.65
N SER A 189 -20.06 -24.40 -11.84
CA SER A 189 -20.17 -24.42 -10.38
C SER A 189 -19.92 -23.05 -9.74
N PHE A 190 -19.16 -22.17 -10.40
CA PHE A 190 -18.89 -20.82 -9.92
C PHE A 190 -20.02 -19.84 -10.29
N LYS A 191 -21.03 -19.71 -9.41
CA LYS A 191 -22.06 -18.66 -9.53
C LYS A 191 -21.66 -17.41 -8.75
N MET A 192 -21.11 -16.43 -9.46
CA MET A 192 -20.69 -15.15 -8.87
C MET A 192 -21.76 -14.06 -9.01
N HIS A 193 -22.05 -13.40 -7.90
CA HIS A 193 -22.83 -12.17 -7.91
C HIS A 193 -21.90 -10.98 -8.17
N SER A 194 -22.35 -10.01 -8.97
CA SER A 194 -21.55 -8.82 -9.22
C SER A 194 -21.42 -7.98 -7.96
N LEU A 195 -20.18 -7.67 -7.57
CA LEU A 195 -19.94 -6.63 -6.58
C LEU A 195 -20.46 -5.28 -7.10
N PRO A 196 -21.07 -4.46 -6.24
CA PRO A 196 -21.48 -3.12 -6.62
C PRO A 196 -20.27 -2.28 -7.02
N ASN A 197 -20.37 -1.57 -8.15
CA ASN A 197 -19.35 -0.63 -8.61
C ASN A 197 -19.68 0.79 -8.14
N ASN A 198 -18.65 1.63 -7.97
CA ASN A 198 -18.77 3.06 -7.58
C ASN A 198 -19.56 3.27 -6.28
N MET A 199 -19.18 2.54 -5.23
CA MET A 199 -19.74 2.71 -3.88
C MET A 199 -18.92 3.74 -3.10
N ASP A 200 -19.55 4.84 -2.71
CA ASP A 200 -19.00 5.88 -1.85
C ASP A 200 -19.36 5.61 -0.37
N GLU A 201 -18.52 6.04 0.57
CA GLU A 201 -18.66 5.81 2.01
C GLU A 201 -19.75 6.69 2.64
N ASP A 202 -20.00 7.88 2.11
CA ASP A 202 -20.97 8.79 2.73
C ASP A 202 -22.36 8.74 2.08
N ASN A 203 -22.45 8.45 0.78
CA ASN A 203 -23.68 8.67 -0.01
C ASN A 203 -24.53 7.42 -0.29
N HIS A 204 -24.04 6.21 0.05
CA HIS A 204 -24.62 4.95 -0.42
C HIS A 204 -24.88 3.92 0.68
N GLU A 205 -25.20 4.36 1.90
CA GLU A 205 -25.45 3.49 3.06
C GLU A 205 -26.50 2.40 2.78
N GLY A 206 -27.69 2.77 2.29
CA GLY A 206 -28.73 1.78 1.97
C GLY A 206 -28.32 0.75 0.90
N ARG A 207 -27.45 1.15 -0.05
CA ARG A 207 -26.90 0.24 -1.06
C ARG A 207 -25.80 -0.67 -0.50
N ARG A 208 -25.12 -0.27 0.59
CA ARG A 208 -24.16 -1.12 1.32
C ARG A 208 -24.85 -2.12 2.24
N ASP A 209 -25.97 -1.71 2.85
CA ASP A 209 -26.71 -2.54 3.79
C ASP A 209 -27.52 -3.64 3.12
N ALA A 210 -28.09 -3.35 1.93
CA ALA A 210 -28.93 -4.31 1.24
C ALA A 210 -28.21 -5.64 0.90
N PRO A 211 -26.96 -5.65 0.39
CA PRO A 211 -26.19 -6.87 0.23
C PRO A 211 -25.92 -7.60 1.54
N ALA A 212 -25.53 -6.91 2.61
CA ALA A 212 -25.27 -7.55 3.90
C ALA A 212 -26.52 -8.24 4.45
N LYS A 213 -27.68 -7.55 4.40
CA LYS A 213 -28.98 -8.11 4.80
C LYS A 213 -29.42 -9.25 3.88
N ALA A 214 -29.18 -9.18 2.58
CA ALA A 214 -29.49 -10.25 1.64
C ALA A 214 -28.65 -11.51 1.90
N VAL A 215 -27.35 -11.33 2.19
CA VAL A 215 -26.44 -12.42 2.54
C VAL A 215 -26.84 -13.06 3.86
N GLU A 216 -27.12 -12.25 4.89
CA GLU A 216 -27.56 -12.74 6.20
C GLU A 216 -28.90 -13.48 6.10
N SER A 217 -29.87 -12.93 5.36
CA SER A 217 -31.17 -13.57 5.15
C SER A 217 -31.08 -14.90 4.37
N GLN A 218 -30.23 -14.98 3.35
CA GLN A 218 -30.12 -16.18 2.51
C GLN A 218 -29.24 -17.28 3.13
N TYR A 219 -28.24 -16.92 3.93
CA TYR A 219 -27.18 -17.86 4.34
C TYR A 219 -26.90 -17.89 5.85
N GLY A 220 -27.49 -17.02 6.66
CA GLY A 220 -27.18 -16.90 8.10
C GLY A 220 -27.38 -18.16 8.95
N SER A 221 -28.15 -19.14 8.46
CA SER A 221 -28.45 -20.41 9.16
C SER A 221 -27.86 -21.67 8.50
N ARG A 222 -27.04 -21.53 7.43
CA ARG A 222 -26.54 -22.70 6.66
C ARG A 222 -25.15 -23.16 7.12
N PRO A 223 -24.94 -24.45 7.43
CA PRO A 223 -23.62 -24.99 7.73
C PRO A 223 -22.74 -25.07 6.46
N GLY A 224 -21.45 -24.73 6.58
CA GLY A 224 -20.48 -24.74 5.46
C GLY A 224 -20.27 -23.38 4.76
N MET A 225 -20.62 -22.28 5.43
CA MET A 225 -20.38 -20.91 4.97
C MET A 225 -18.96 -20.46 5.34
N PHE A 226 -18.26 -19.83 4.39
CA PHE A 226 -16.96 -19.19 4.63
C PHE A 226 -17.08 -17.69 4.31
N SER A 227 -16.85 -16.84 5.31
CA SER A 227 -16.74 -15.38 5.13
C SER A 227 -15.31 -14.95 5.41
N SER A 228 -14.76 -14.12 4.53
CA SER A 228 -13.46 -13.45 4.74
C SER A 228 -13.54 -12.34 5.81
N THR A 229 -14.75 -11.96 6.24
CA THR A 229 -14.95 -10.89 7.24
C THR A 229 -14.80 -11.42 8.67
N ASN A 230 -14.12 -10.63 9.52
CA ASN A 230 -13.67 -10.91 10.90
C ASN A 230 -14.76 -11.26 11.95
N THR A 231 -15.89 -11.87 11.58
CA THR A 231 -17.02 -12.14 12.47
C THR A 231 -17.14 -13.62 12.86
N ASN A 232 -16.26 -14.07 13.75
CA ASN A 232 -16.43 -15.12 14.79
C ASN A 232 -17.25 -16.43 14.54
N ARG A 233 -17.61 -16.81 13.32
CA ARG A 233 -18.27 -18.10 13.03
C ARG A 233 -17.79 -18.72 11.73
N TYR A 234 -16.49 -18.99 11.60
CA TYR A 234 -15.91 -19.55 10.39
C TYR A 234 -14.82 -20.59 10.68
N ARG A 235 -14.64 -21.54 9.76
CA ARG A 235 -13.54 -22.51 9.78
C ARG A 235 -12.37 -21.88 9.03
N ASP A 236 -11.24 -21.69 9.70
CA ASP A 236 -10.08 -21.03 9.11
C ASP A 236 -9.33 -21.96 8.15
N ILE A 237 -9.20 -21.52 6.88
CA ILE A 237 -8.25 -22.09 5.92
C ILE A 237 -7.02 -21.20 5.93
N THR A 238 -6.00 -21.58 6.69
CA THR A 238 -4.78 -20.80 6.79
C THR A 238 -3.78 -21.22 5.71
N PHE A 239 -3.43 -20.31 4.81
CA PHE A 239 -2.26 -20.50 3.94
C PHE A 239 -1.58 -19.18 3.61
N ARG A 240 -0.29 -19.26 3.28
CA ARG A 240 0.51 -18.10 2.90
C ARG A 240 0.23 -17.72 1.44
N ALA A 241 -0.42 -16.58 1.23
CA ALA A 241 -0.66 -15.99 -0.07
C ALA A 241 0.14 -14.68 -0.23
N PRO A 242 0.61 -14.36 -1.45
CA PRO A 242 1.31 -13.08 -1.70
C PRO A 242 0.37 -11.87 -1.68
N ALA A 243 -0.94 -12.09 -1.82
CA ALA A 243 -1.97 -11.06 -1.78
C ALA A 243 -3.33 -11.67 -1.34
N ILE A 244 -4.31 -10.80 -1.09
CA ILE A 244 -5.67 -11.19 -0.67
C ILE A 244 -6.41 -11.97 -1.77
N ALA A 245 -6.32 -11.55 -3.04
CA ALA A 245 -7.06 -12.21 -4.13
C ALA A 245 -6.71 -13.70 -4.30
N PRO A 246 -5.42 -14.13 -4.36
CA PRO A 246 -5.08 -15.55 -4.36
C PRO A 246 -5.56 -16.31 -3.13
N ALA A 247 -5.63 -15.64 -1.95
CA ALA A 247 -6.14 -16.23 -0.71
C ALA A 247 -7.59 -16.67 -0.86
N GLU A 248 -8.42 -15.76 -1.35
CA GLU A 248 -9.85 -15.98 -1.46
C GLU A 248 -10.23 -16.87 -2.64
N GLU A 249 -9.45 -16.85 -3.74
CA GLU A 249 -9.60 -17.79 -4.84
C GLU A 249 -9.34 -19.24 -4.41
N VAL A 250 -8.42 -19.46 -3.47
CA VAL A 250 -8.18 -20.79 -2.87
C VAL A 250 -9.33 -21.20 -1.95
N ALA A 251 -9.88 -20.27 -1.16
CA ALA A 251 -11.07 -20.55 -0.36
C ALA A 251 -12.27 -20.93 -1.24
N ALA A 252 -12.44 -20.26 -2.39
CA ALA A 252 -13.48 -20.58 -3.37
C ALA A 252 -13.29 -21.93 -4.08
N ALA A 253 -12.05 -22.45 -4.10
CA ALA A 253 -11.73 -23.75 -4.70
C ALA A 253 -11.75 -24.91 -3.69
N ASP A 254 -12.03 -24.66 -2.41
CA ASP A 254 -12.11 -25.73 -1.41
C ASP A 254 -13.35 -26.60 -1.68
N PRO A 255 -13.22 -27.93 -1.87
CA PRO A 255 -14.36 -28.84 -2.08
C PRO A 255 -15.39 -28.81 -0.94
N ARG A 256 -14.97 -28.38 0.25
CA ARG A 256 -15.84 -28.24 1.42
C ARG A 256 -16.61 -26.92 1.45
N SER A 257 -16.23 -25.96 0.61
CA SER A 257 -16.89 -24.66 0.52
C SER A 257 -18.11 -24.76 -0.39
N ARG A 258 -19.30 -24.49 0.17
CA ARG A 258 -20.55 -24.40 -0.62
C ARG A 258 -20.87 -22.96 -1.03
N VAL A 259 -20.52 -22.01 -0.17
CA VAL A 259 -20.74 -20.57 -0.37
C VAL A 259 -19.54 -19.82 0.20
N VAL A 260 -18.92 -18.98 -0.64
CA VAL A 260 -17.80 -18.11 -0.25
C VAL A 260 -18.23 -16.66 -0.41
N ILE A 261 -18.14 -15.90 0.67
CA ILE A 261 -18.39 -14.46 0.68
C ILE A 261 -17.04 -13.75 0.70
N THR A 262 -16.78 -13.02 -0.38
CA THR A 262 -15.52 -12.30 -0.64
C THR A 262 -15.83 -10.84 -0.96
N ASP A 263 -15.09 -9.92 -0.35
CA ASP A 263 -15.08 -8.50 -0.68
C ASP A 263 -13.93 -8.13 -1.64
N SER A 264 -13.03 -9.09 -1.95
CA SER A 264 -11.96 -8.89 -2.93
C SER A 264 -12.53 -8.78 -4.34
N GLN A 265 -12.60 -7.54 -4.82
CA GLN A 265 -12.88 -7.25 -6.21
C GLN A 265 -11.90 -7.96 -7.15
N GLY A 266 -10.65 -8.14 -6.73
CA GLY A 266 -9.63 -8.84 -7.51
C GLY A 266 -10.01 -10.31 -7.75
N ALA A 267 -10.34 -11.04 -6.68
CA ALA A 267 -10.75 -12.45 -6.78
C ALA A 267 -11.99 -12.60 -7.66
N CYS A 268 -13.03 -11.79 -7.41
CA CYS A 268 -14.26 -11.78 -8.21
C CYS A 268 -14.00 -11.49 -9.70
N GLN A 269 -13.13 -10.52 -10.02
CA GLN A 269 -12.82 -10.18 -11.41
C GLN A 269 -12.03 -11.29 -12.13
N ASN A 270 -11.12 -11.97 -11.42
CA ASN A 270 -10.33 -13.06 -11.99
C ASN A 270 -11.20 -14.27 -12.30
N LEU A 271 -12.03 -14.69 -11.33
CA LEU A 271 -12.98 -15.78 -11.51
C LEU A 271 -13.98 -15.49 -12.64
N LYS A 272 -14.48 -14.25 -12.76
CA LYS A 272 -15.33 -13.82 -13.90
C LYS A 272 -14.65 -13.90 -15.27
N LYS A 273 -13.31 -13.87 -15.31
CA LYS A 273 -12.50 -14.04 -16.52
C LYS A 273 -12.07 -15.50 -16.73
N ASP A 274 -12.67 -16.44 -16.00
CA ASP A 274 -12.31 -17.86 -15.96
C ASP A 274 -10.83 -18.11 -15.61
N ARG A 275 -10.23 -17.23 -14.79
CA ARG A 275 -8.85 -17.33 -14.34
C ARG A 275 -8.78 -17.48 -12.84
N ILE A 276 -7.90 -18.35 -12.37
CA ILE A 276 -7.73 -18.62 -10.95
C ILE A 276 -6.26 -18.76 -10.58
N ALA A 277 -5.92 -18.53 -9.32
CA ALA A 277 -4.58 -18.72 -8.79
C ALA A 277 -4.13 -20.18 -8.97
N PHE A 278 -2.85 -20.37 -9.28
CA PHE A 278 -2.28 -21.69 -9.54
C PHE A 278 -2.57 -22.72 -8.43
N ARG A 279 -2.51 -22.30 -7.16
CA ARG A 279 -2.83 -23.18 -6.02
C ARG A 279 -4.28 -23.62 -6.02
N ALA A 280 -5.21 -22.72 -6.32
CA ALA A 280 -6.63 -23.02 -6.37
C ALA A 280 -6.94 -23.98 -7.53
N ALA A 281 -6.35 -23.74 -8.71
CA ALA A 281 -6.47 -24.67 -9.85
C ALA A 281 -5.96 -26.08 -9.50
N ARG A 282 -4.90 -26.19 -8.68
CA ARG A 282 -4.37 -27.48 -8.23
C ARG A 282 -5.35 -28.21 -7.29
N ILE A 283 -6.11 -27.49 -6.48
CA ILE A 283 -7.14 -28.07 -5.61
C ILE A 283 -8.27 -28.63 -6.46
N LEU A 284 -8.81 -27.84 -7.39
CA LEU A 284 -9.87 -28.28 -8.32
C LEU A 284 -9.46 -29.51 -9.15
N LYS A 285 -8.19 -29.56 -9.59
CA LYS A 285 -7.65 -30.72 -10.33
C LYS A 285 -7.47 -31.97 -9.49
N LYS A 286 -7.23 -31.81 -8.19
CA LYS A 286 -7.04 -32.96 -7.28
C LYS A 286 -8.38 -33.62 -6.98
N ASP A 287 -9.41 -32.81 -6.76
CA ASP A 287 -10.79 -33.27 -6.51
C ASP A 287 -11.39 -33.99 -7.72
N TYR A 288 -10.90 -33.72 -8.94
CA TYR A 288 -11.31 -34.43 -10.15
C TYR A 288 -10.78 -35.88 -10.25
N ARG A 289 -9.73 -36.22 -9.48
CA ARG A 289 -9.07 -37.54 -9.55
C ARG A 289 -9.53 -38.53 -8.48
N ASP A 290 -10.35 -38.09 -7.54
CA ASP A 290 -10.97 -38.90 -6.49
C ASP A 290 -12.47 -39.10 -6.79
#